data_AF-A0A2V5NJQ4-F1
#
_entry.id   AF-A0A2V5NJQ4-F1
#
_cell.length_a   1.000
_cell.length_b   1.000
_cell.length_c   1.000
_cell.angle_alpha   90.00
_cell.angle_beta   90.00
_cell.angle_gamma   90.00
#
_symmetry.space_group_name_H-M   'P 1'
#
loop_
_entity.id
_entity.type
_entity.pdbx_description
1 polymer ?
#
loop_
_entity_poly.entity_id
_entity_poly.type
_entity_poly.pdbx_seq_one_letter_code
_entity_poly.pdbx_strand_id
1 'polypeptide(L)'
;MNLKKFLAELKRRRVYGVAIAYAISGWALAQGIAQIFPVFDIANWVVRFIVLLIVLGFPVALVLSWFFDLTRYGIVRTLDVGPASKVAVVKAARPPEKSIAVLPFDNQNRDPDTDYLSDGIPESIIHSLSQLPQLRVMARSTVFSYKGKDVDPRKVGNDLGVGAVLMGRLIQQGDNLAIRTELVNVADGTELWGQQYNRKLADVFAVQEEIATEISEKLRLKLSGAERQQLAKRPTENLKAFQYYMQGQSSAQRRTREDLLSAIRYYERAIGEDPNYALAYAGLADAYTSLGVYGYIAPIEGRRKTDENARKALALDENLAEAHAALGLPHTFFAPYNFSQGDRELRRATELSPSLAIAHFYLGTSFARQGRLDESIEEYLKARELDPLGPLPLK
;
A
#
# COMPACT_ATOMS: atom_id res chain seq x y z
N MET A 1 -14.00 -5.27 -41.14
CA MET A 1 -13.61 -5.62 -39.76
C MET A 1 -12.13 -5.99 -39.75
N ASN A 2 -11.28 -5.29 -39.01
CA ASN A 2 -9.82 -5.42 -39.11
C ASN A 2 -9.36 -6.69 -38.37
N LEU A 3 -8.89 -7.71 -39.11
CA LEU A 3 -8.54 -9.04 -38.57
C LEU A 3 -7.50 -8.95 -37.44
N LYS A 4 -6.60 -7.97 -37.48
CA LYS A 4 -5.61 -7.73 -36.43
C LYS A 4 -6.24 -7.22 -35.13
N LYS A 5 -7.29 -6.39 -35.21
CA LYS A 5 -8.06 -5.97 -34.03
C LYS A 5 -8.86 -7.13 -33.45
N PHE A 6 -9.49 -7.93 -34.30
CA PHE A 6 -10.25 -9.12 -33.89
C PHE A 6 -9.38 -10.17 -33.20
N LEU A 7 -8.19 -10.46 -33.73
CA LEU A 7 -7.22 -11.37 -33.13
C LEU A 7 -6.64 -10.81 -31.81
N ALA A 8 -6.45 -9.50 -31.70
CA ALA A 8 -6.04 -8.86 -30.46
C ALA A 8 -7.15 -8.92 -29.39
N GLU A 9 -8.42 -8.78 -29.79
CA GLU A 9 -9.60 -8.89 -28.92
C GLU A 9 -9.75 -10.31 -28.37
N LEU A 10 -9.58 -11.33 -29.22
CA LEU A 10 -9.61 -12.76 -28.84
C LEU A 10 -8.48 -13.12 -27.86
N LYS A 11 -7.28 -12.57 -28.08
CA LYS A 11 -6.13 -12.79 -27.19
C LYS A 11 -6.31 -12.08 -25.84
N ARG A 12 -6.94 -10.91 -25.81
CA ARG A 12 -7.24 -10.16 -24.58
C ARG A 12 -8.23 -10.89 -23.68
N ARG A 13 -9.25 -11.56 -24.25
CA ARG A 13 -10.34 -12.20 -23.51
C ARG A 13 -10.11 -13.70 -23.19
N ARG A 14 -8.89 -14.22 -23.35
CA ARG A 14 -8.51 -15.63 -23.07
C ARG A 14 -9.37 -16.74 -23.74
N VAL A 15 -10.25 -16.39 -24.69
CA VAL A 15 -11.17 -17.33 -25.37
C VAL A 15 -10.43 -18.49 -26.06
N TYR A 16 -9.19 -18.25 -26.53
CA TYR A 16 -8.33 -19.29 -27.11
C TYR A 16 -7.97 -20.40 -26.12
N GLY A 17 -7.82 -20.08 -24.84
CA GLY A 17 -7.49 -21.08 -23.80
C GLY A 17 -8.65 -22.03 -23.55
N VAL A 18 -9.88 -21.52 -23.56
CA VAL A 18 -11.10 -22.33 -23.41
C VAL A 18 -11.33 -23.20 -24.63
N ALA A 19 -11.09 -22.67 -25.83
CA ALA A 19 -11.20 -23.45 -27.08
C ALA A 19 -10.23 -24.65 -27.09
N ILE A 20 -8.97 -24.44 -26.67
CA ILE A 20 -7.95 -25.49 -26.59
C ILE A 20 -8.31 -26.51 -25.51
N ALA A 21 -8.71 -26.05 -24.31
CA ALA A 21 -9.12 -26.93 -23.22
C ALA A 21 -10.33 -27.80 -23.61
N TYR A 22 -11.35 -27.21 -24.25
CA TYR A 22 -12.54 -27.94 -24.71
C TYR A 22 -12.18 -28.98 -25.77
N ALA A 23 -11.28 -28.66 -26.70
CA ALA A 23 -10.83 -29.62 -27.72
C ALA A 23 -10.09 -30.82 -27.09
N ILE A 24 -9.21 -30.56 -26.11
CA ILE A 24 -8.47 -31.63 -25.40
C ILE A 24 -9.42 -32.48 -24.57
N SER A 25 -10.29 -31.86 -23.76
CA SER A 25 -11.24 -32.57 -22.91
C SER A 25 -12.28 -33.34 -23.73
N GLY A 26 -12.81 -32.73 -24.79
CA GLY A 26 -13.77 -33.39 -25.69
C GLY A 26 -13.15 -34.58 -26.43
N TRP A 27 -11.90 -34.46 -26.86
CA TRP A 27 -11.17 -35.56 -27.48
C TRP A 27 -10.90 -36.72 -26.50
N ALA A 28 -10.43 -36.41 -25.28
CA ALA A 28 -10.20 -37.42 -24.25
C ALA A 28 -11.50 -38.15 -23.84
N LEU A 29 -12.61 -37.41 -23.73
CA LEU A 29 -13.93 -37.99 -23.42
C LEU A 29 -14.42 -38.91 -24.55
N ALA A 30 -14.28 -38.47 -25.81
CA ALA A 30 -14.65 -39.28 -26.97
C ALA A 30 -13.81 -40.57 -27.06
N GLN A 31 -12.53 -40.50 -26.71
CA GLN A 31 -11.64 -41.66 -26.67
C GLN A 31 -12.03 -42.65 -25.56
N GLY A 32 -12.33 -42.15 -24.36
CA GLY A 32 -12.81 -43.00 -23.25
C GLY A 32 -14.14 -43.69 -23.58
N ILE A 33 -15.08 -42.97 -24.19
CA ILE A 33 -16.35 -43.52 -24.66
C ILE A 33 -16.09 -44.64 -25.69
N ALA A 34 -15.24 -44.39 -26.68
CA ALA A 34 -14.93 -45.36 -27.72
C ALA A 34 -14.28 -46.65 -27.18
N GLN A 35 -13.53 -46.57 -26.08
CA GLN A 35 -12.83 -47.71 -25.50
C GLN A 35 -13.69 -48.51 -24.51
N ILE A 36 -14.57 -47.83 -23.76
CA ILE A 36 -15.35 -48.45 -22.68
C ILE A 36 -16.70 -48.94 -23.19
N PHE A 37 -17.37 -48.20 -24.08
CA PHE A 37 -18.77 -48.46 -24.42
C PHE A 37 -19.02 -49.76 -25.19
N PRO A 38 -18.11 -50.23 -26.06
CA PRO A 38 -18.24 -51.55 -26.68
C PRO A 38 -18.26 -52.71 -25.67
N VAL A 39 -17.66 -52.53 -24.48
CA VAL A 39 -17.67 -53.54 -23.40
C VAL A 39 -19.07 -53.75 -22.81
N PHE A 40 -19.95 -52.76 -22.97
CA PHE A 40 -21.30 -52.77 -22.43
C PHE A 40 -22.39 -52.97 -23.51
N ASP A 41 -22.01 -53.41 -24.72
CA ASP A 41 -22.92 -53.59 -25.87
C ASP A 41 -23.80 -52.36 -26.16
N ILE A 42 -23.27 -51.15 -25.91
CA ILE A 42 -24.01 -49.92 -26.15
C ILE A 42 -24.21 -49.71 -27.65
N ALA A 43 -25.46 -49.46 -28.04
CA ALA A 43 -25.81 -49.29 -29.44
C ALA A 43 -25.06 -48.10 -30.08
N ASN A 44 -24.50 -48.32 -31.27
CA ASN A 44 -23.68 -47.33 -31.99
C ASN A 44 -24.37 -45.99 -32.25
N TRP A 45 -25.70 -45.97 -32.34
CA TRP A 45 -26.46 -44.73 -32.51
C TRP A 45 -26.37 -43.82 -31.27
N VAL A 46 -26.24 -44.39 -30.07
CA VAL A 46 -26.05 -43.65 -28.80
C VAL A 46 -24.67 -43.01 -28.76
N VAL A 47 -23.62 -43.74 -29.16
CA VAL A 47 -22.26 -43.21 -29.25
C VAL A 47 -22.19 -42.04 -30.23
N ARG A 48 -22.81 -42.18 -31.41
CA ARG A 48 -22.89 -41.10 -32.41
C ARG A 48 -23.64 -39.87 -31.89
N PHE A 49 -24.71 -40.07 -31.12
CA PHE A 49 -25.47 -38.98 -30.53
C PHE A 49 -24.63 -38.20 -29.49
N ILE A 50 -23.87 -38.89 -28.65
CA ILE A 50 -23.00 -38.24 -27.65
C ILE A 50 -21.87 -37.46 -28.32
N VAL A 51 -21.24 -38.02 -29.37
CA VAL A 51 -20.22 -37.29 -30.14
C VAL A 51 -20.81 -36.04 -30.79
N LEU A 52 -22.02 -36.13 -31.34
CA LEU A 52 -22.75 -34.97 -31.88
C LEU A 52 -23.01 -33.89 -30.82
N LEU A 53 -23.37 -34.28 -29.60
CA LEU A 53 -23.59 -33.35 -28.49
C LEU A 53 -22.29 -32.64 -28.07
N ILE A 54 -21.15 -33.32 -28.07
CA ILE A 54 -19.84 -32.70 -27.77
C ILE A 54 -19.49 -31.65 -28.85
N VAL A 55 -19.72 -31.97 -30.12
CA VAL A 55 -19.47 -31.04 -31.24
C VAL A 55 -20.42 -29.84 -31.18
N LEU A 56 -21.70 -30.07 -30.91
CA LEU A 56 -22.71 -29.00 -30.75
C LEU A 56 -22.49 -28.15 -29.50
N GLY A 57 -21.88 -28.70 -28.45
CA GLY A 57 -21.52 -27.98 -27.24
C GLY A 57 -20.36 -27.00 -27.42
N PHE A 58 -19.51 -27.19 -28.44
CA PHE A 58 -18.35 -26.32 -28.68
C PHE A 58 -18.73 -24.87 -29.05
N PRO A 59 -19.64 -24.60 -30.01
CA PRO A 59 -20.12 -23.23 -30.26
C PRO A 59 -20.73 -22.56 -29.02
N VAL A 60 -21.48 -23.32 -28.22
CA VAL A 60 -22.10 -22.82 -26.99
C VAL A 60 -21.04 -22.47 -25.94
N ALA A 61 -20.02 -23.31 -25.77
CA ALA A 61 -18.89 -23.05 -24.89
C ALA A 61 -18.09 -21.80 -25.30
N LEU A 62 -17.91 -21.57 -26.60
CA LEU A 62 -17.26 -20.36 -27.13
C LEU A 62 -18.08 -19.10 -26.85
N VAL A 63 -19.40 -19.15 -27.04
CA VAL A 63 -20.29 -18.02 -26.73
C VAL A 63 -20.30 -17.73 -25.22
N LEU A 64 -20.36 -18.76 -24.37
CA LEU A 64 -20.30 -18.58 -22.92
C LEU A 64 -18.95 -18.02 -22.48
N SER A 65 -17.84 -18.49 -23.05
CA SER A 65 -16.49 -17.94 -22.81
C SER A 65 -16.35 -16.49 -23.27
N TRP A 66 -17.19 -16.02 -24.21
CA TRP A 66 -17.17 -14.63 -24.65
C TRP A 66 -17.74 -13.69 -23.58
N PHE A 67 -18.71 -14.16 -22.79
CA PHE A 67 -19.43 -13.35 -21.81
C PHE A 67 -18.97 -13.56 -20.36
N PHE A 68 -18.39 -14.72 -20.04
CA PHE A 68 -18.04 -15.13 -18.68
C PHE A 68 -16.57 -15.54 -18.58
N ASP A 69 -15.82 -14.86 -17.70
CA ASP A 69 -14.44 -15.22 -17.34
C ASP A 69 -14.47 -16.11 -16.08
N LEU A 70 -13.96 -17.35 -16.17
CA LEU A 70 -13.79 -18.20 -14.99
C LEU A 70 -12.55 -17.73 -14.21
N THR A 71 -12.79 -16.93 -13.17
CA THR A 71 -11.78 -16.62 -12.15
C THR A 71 -11.96 -17.53 -10.94
N ARG A 72 -10.94 -17.64 -10.08
CA ARG A 72 -10.94 -18.49 -8.86
C ARG A 72 -12.02 -18.12 -7.82
N TYR A 73 -12.91 -17.16 -8.13
CA TYR A 73 -13.96 -16.63 -7.26
C TYR A 73 -15.39 -16.80 -7.82
N GLY A 74 -15.59 -17.59 -8.89
CA GLY A 74 -16.93 -17.89 -9.45
C GLY A 74 -17.27 -17.14 -10.75
N ILE A 75 -18.48 -17.38 -11.28
CA ILE A 75 -18.97 -16.86 -12.56
C ILE A 75 -19.34 -15.38 -12.38
N VAL A 76 -18.52 -14.45 -12.89
CA VAL A 76 -18.81 -13.01 -12.87
C VAL A 76 -19.13 -12.52 -14.29
N ARG A 77 -20.24 -11.80 -14.44
CA ARG A 77 -20.67 -11.19 -15.70
C ARG A 77 -19.80 -9.97 -15.98
N THR A 78 -19.18 -9.91 -17.15
CA THR A 78 -18.42 -8.73 -17.56
C THR A 78 -19.37 -7.53 -17.76
N LEU A 79 -19.17 -6.44 -17.02
CA LEU A 79 -19.78 -5.15 -17.34
C LEU A 79 -19.05 -4.57 -18.56
N ASP A 80 -19.81 -4.11 -19.55
CA ASP A 80 -19.30 -3.41 -20.72
C ASP A 80 -18.67 -2.07 -20.30
N VAL A 81 -17.42 -2.11 -19.87
CA VAL A 81 -16.59 -0.91 -19.84
C VAL A 81 -16.22 -0.64 -21.29
N GLY A 82 -16.84 0.39 -21.88
CA GLY A 82 -16.49 0.92 -23.19
C GLY A 82 -14.98 1.16 -23.32
N PRO A 83 -14.45 1.28 -24.55
CA PRO A 83 -13.01 1.36 -24.80
C PRO A 83 -12.42 2.38 -23.84
N ALA A 84 -11.55 1.89 -22.95
CA ALA A 84 -10.96 2.61 -21.84
C ALA A 84 -11.04 4.11 -22.10
N SER A 85 -11.96 4.79 -21.39
CA SER A 85 -11.72 6.18 -21.11
C SER A 85 -10.33 6.15 -20.52
N LYS A 86 -9.35 6.57 -21.32
CA LYS A 86 -8.03 6.88 -20.82
C LYS A 86 -8.39 7.90 -19.76
N VAL A 87 -8.49 7.46 -18.50
CA VAL A 87 -8.30 8.33 -17.37
C VAL A 87 -7.02 8.99 -17.76
N ALA A 88 -7.15 10.23 -18.26
CA ALA A 88 -6.02 10.99 -18.67
C ALA A 88 -5.12 10.88 -17.45
N VAL A 89 -3.97 10.24 -17.62
CA VAL A 89 -2.85 10.55 -16.77
C VAL A 89 -2.73 12.04 -17.01
N VAL A 90 -3.36 12.81 -16.12
CA VAL A 90 -3.34 14.26 -16.15
C VAL A 90 -1.86 14.52 -16.18
N LYS A 91 -1.36 14.95 -17.36
CA LYS A 91 0.01 15.38 -17.52
C LYS A 91 0.23 16.33 -16.36
N ALA A 92 1.09 15.92 -15.42
CA ALA A 92 1.15 16.51 -14.10
C ALA A 92 1.05 18.02 -14.24
N ALA A 93 -0.03 18.59 -13.66
CA ALA A 93 -0.03 19.98 -13.30
C ALA A 93 1.30 20.26 -12.61
N ARG A 94 1.86 21.47 -12.78
CA ARG A 94 3.10 21.85 -12.09
C ARG A 94 3.10 21.25 -10.68
N PRO A 95 4.18 20.56 -10.26
CA PRO A 95 4.21 19.93 -8.94
C PRO A 95 3.74 20.97 -7.92
N PRO A 96 2.77 20.65 -7.05
CA PRO A 96 2.23 21.63 -6.13
C PRO A 96 3.38 22.30 -5.40
N GLU A 97 3.33 23.64 -5.30
CA GLU A 97 4.47 24.48 -4.86
C GLU A 97 5.10 23.99 -3.54
N LYS A 98 4.32 23.31 -2.69
CA LYS A 98 4.74 22.75 -1.41
C LYS A 98 4.53 21.24 -1.38
N SER A 99 5.50 20.52 -1.93
CA SER A 99 5.51 19.06 -1.88
C SER A 99 6.93 18.51 -1.80
N ILE A 100 7.08 17.40 -1.07
CA ILE A 100 8.38 16.81 -0.75
C ILE A 100 8.38 15.29 -0.89
N ALA A 101 9.49 14.75 -1.40
CA ALA A 101 9.86 13.35 -1.24
C ALA A 101 11.07 13.25 -0.31
N VAL A 102 11.00 12.40 0.71
CA VAL A 102 12.10 12.13 1.63
C VAL A 102 12.68 10.78 1.30
N LEU A 103 13.88 10.75 0.71
CA LEU A 103 14.50 9.51 0.29
C LEU A 103 15.12 8.75 1.47
N PRO A 104 15.23 7.41 1.38
CA PRO A 104 16.05 6.63 2.30
C PRO A 104 17.46 7.21 2.39
N PHE A 105 18.02 7.30 3.58
CA PHE A 105 19.37 7.82 3.74
C PHE A 105 20.39 6.76 3.33
N ASP A 106 21.49 7.19 2.75
CA ASP A 106 22.58 6.29 2.39
C ASP A 106 23.38 5.89 3.64
N ASN A 107 23.47 4.58 3.89
CA ASN A 107 24.30 4.02 4.94
C ASN A 107 25.73 3.83 4.41
N GLN A 108 26.59 4.82 4.65
CA GLN A 108 27.95 4.82 4.07
C GLN A 108 28.83 3.70 4.60
N ASN A 109 28.59 3.25 5.85
CA ASN A 109 29.33 2.16 6.45
C ASN A 109 28.90 0.79 5.91
N ARG A 110 27.71 0.70 5.31
CA ARG A 110 27.06 -0.57 4.90
C ARG A 110 26.96 -1.59 6.04
N ASP A 111 26.90 -1.10 7.27
CA ASP A 111 26.71 -1.92 8.46
C ASP A 111 25.21 -2.26 8.58
N PRO A 112 24.81 -3.55 8.52
CA PRO A 112 23.41 -3.96 8.70
C PRO A 112 22.81 -3.48 10.03
N ASP A 113 23.63 -3.30 11.06
CA ASP A 113 23.16 -2.82 12.36
C ASP A 113 22.78 -1.34 12.32
N THR A 114 23.19 -0.59 11.29
CA THR A 114 22.84 0.82 11.08
C THR A 114 21.66 0.99 10.10
N ASP A 115 21.25 -0.05 9.38
CA ASP A 115 20.20 0.06 8.35
C ASP A 115 18.86 0.56 8.92
N TYR A 116 18.54 0.21 10.17
CA TYR A 116 17.33 0.71 10.81
C TYR A 116 17.34 2.24 11.01
N LEU A 117 18.51 2.87 11.14
CA LEU A 117 18.65 4.32 11.21
C LEU A 117 18.50 4.95 9.83
N SER A 118 19.10 4.31 8.81
CA SER A 118 19.03 4.77 7.42
C SER A 118 17.63 4.76 6.83
N ASP A 119 16.80 3.84 7.34
CA ASP A 119 15.39 3.74 7.00
C ASP A 119 14.51 4.52 8.00
N GLY A 120 14.88 4.53 9.28
CA GLY A 120 14.07 5.08 10.35
C GLY A 120 14.06 6.60 10.43
N ILE A 121 15.19 7.26 10.21
CA ILE A 121 15.25 8.74 10.23
C ILE A 121 14.35 9.33 9.13
N PRO A 122 14.48 8.91 7.86
CA PRO A 122 13.52 9.28 6.80
C PRO A 122 12.07 9.00 7.15
N GLU A 123 11.77 7.84 7.73
CA GLU A 123 10.40 7.47 8.12
C GLU A 123 9.82 8.43 9.16
N SER A 124 10.60 8.76 10.20
CA SER A 124 10.19 9.71 11.23
C SER A 124 9.92 11.10 10.64
N ILE A 125 10.79 11.56 9.74
CA ILE A 125 10.60 12.83 9.02
C ILE A 125 9.34 12.80 8.14
N ILE A 126 9.10 11.71 7.40
CA ILE A 126 7.88 11.53 6.59
C ILE A 126 6.65 11.61 7.49
N HIS A 127 6.66 10.91 8.62
CA HIS A 127 5.54 10.90 9.57
C HIS A 127 5.23 12.32 10.08
N SER A 128 6.22 13.05 10.59
CA SER A 128 6.02 14.41 11.11
C SER A 128 5.56 15.38 10.02
N LEU A 129 6.17 15.35 8.83
CA LEU A 129 5.81 16.25 7.75
C LEU A 129 4.44 15.94 7.13
N SER A 130 3.99 14.68 7.16
CA SER A 130 2.72 14.26 6.57
C SER A 130 1.48 14.84 7.27
N GLN A 131 1.68 15.29 8.51
CA GLN A 131 0.64 15.90 9.35
C GLN A 131 0.41 17.38 9.02
N LEU A 132 1.27 17.99 8.18
CA LEU A 132 1.14 19.39 7.79
C LEU A 132 0.16 19.53 6.61
N PRO A 133 -0.97 20.24 6.77
CA PRO A 133 -2.00 20.31 5.73
C PRO A 133 -1.56 21.10 4.48
N GLN A 134 -0.60 22.03 4.63
CA GLN A 134 -0.02 22.78 3.52
C GLN A 134 1.11 22.04 2.77
N LEU A 135 1.46 20.82 3.17
CA LEU A 135 2.58 20.09 2.59
C LEU A 135 2.15 18.70 2.14
N ARG A 136 2.29 18.43 0.84
CA ARG A 136 2.11 17.08 0.32
C ARG A 136 3.40 16.29 0.46
N VAL A 137 3.35 15.16 1.16
CA VAL A 137 4.51 14.29 1.40
C VAL A 137 4.32 12.96 0.68
N MET A 138 5.33 12.51 -0.05
CA MET A 138 5.30 11.19 -0.68
C MET A 138 5.42 10.07 0.36
N ALA A 139 4.56 9.08 0.22
CA ALA A 139 4.51 7.94 1.11
C ALA A 139 5.82 7.15 1.10
N ARG A 140 6.15 6.58 2.26
CA ARG A 140 7.31 5.72 2.48
C ARG A 140 7.43 4.62 1.43
N SER A 141 6.35 3.88 1.16
CA SER A 141 6.31 2.78 0.18
C SER A 141 6.78 3.20 -1.21
N THR A 142 6.51 4.44 -1.61
CA THR A 142 6.96 4.99 -2.88
C THR A 142 8.44 5.38 -2.86
N VAL A 143 8.86 6.19 -1.89
CA VAL A 143 10.23 6.72 -1.84
C VAL A 143 11.27 5.64 -1.53
N PHE A 144 10.89 4.58 -0.81
CA PHE A 144 11.78 3.44 -0.52
C PHE A 144 12.05 2.55 -1.72
N SER A 145 11.30 2.68 -2.82
CA SER A 145 11.64 2.04 -4.09
C SER A 145 12.95 2.56 -4.70
N TYR A 146 13.45 3.71 -4.21
CA TYR A 146 14.73 4.29 -4.59
C TYR A 146 15.91 3.87 -3.69
N LYS A 147 15.67 3.06 -2.64
CA LYS A 147 16.73 2.59 -1.74
C LYS A 147 17.85 1.86 -2.51
N GLY A 148 19.09 2.21 -2.22
CA GLY A 148 20.29 1.60 -2.83
C GLY A 148 20.50 1.96 -4.30
N LYS A 149 19.77 2.95 -4.83
CA LYS A 149 19.96 3.46 -6.20
C LYS A 149 20.63 4.83 -6.13
N ASP A 150 21.64 5.02 -6.97
CA ASP A 150 22.20 6.34 -7.23
C ASP A 150 21.28 7.07 -8.23
N VAL A 151 20.60 8.13 -7.77
CA VAL A 151 19.53 8.79 -8.52
C VAL A 151 19.65 10.31 -8.47
N ASP A 152 19.44 10.97 -9.61
CA ASP A 152 19.34 12.43 -9.69
C ASP A 152 18.06 12.88 -8.95
N PRO A 153 18.15 13.70 -7.90
CA PRO A 153 17.00 14.18 -7.14
C PRO A 153 15.96 14.90 -8.02
N ARG A 154 16.36 15.58 -9.10
CA ARG A 154 15.41 16.20 -10.01
C ARG A 154 14.61 15.15 -10.78
N LYS A 155 15.25 14.06 -11.19
CA LYS A 155 14.55 12.98 -11.89
C LYS A 155 13.53 12.34 -10.96
N VAL A 156 13.93 12.01 -9.74
CA VAL A 156 13.03 11.49 -8.69
C VAL A 156 11.87 12.46 -8.46
N GLY A 157 12.18 13.76 -8.30
CA GLY A 157 11.18 14.78 -8.09
C GLY A 157 10.16 14.89 -9.22
N ASN A 158 10.62 14.83 -10.47
CA ASN A 158 9.75 14.83 -11.64
C ASN A 158 8.92 13.54 -11.76
N ASP A 159 9.52 12.38 -11.50
CA ASP A 159 8.86 11.07 -11.56
C ASP A 159 7.75 10.95 -10.49
N LEU A 160 7.96 11.55 -9.32
CA LEU A 160 6.99 11.59 -8.21
C LEU A 160 6.10 12.85 -8.22
N GLY A 161 6.37 13.78 -9.13
CA GLY A 161 5.66 15.05 -9.23
C GLY A 161 5.76 15.94 -7.99
N VAL A 162 6.90 15.97 -7.28
CA VAL A 162 7.14 16.82 -6.10
C VAL A 162 8.02 18.04 -6.39
N GLY A 163 7.92 19.08 -5.56
CA GLY A 163 8.70 20.31 -5.69
C GLY A 163 10.08 20.26 -5.02
N ALA A 164 10.25 19.43 -4.01
CA ALA A 164 11.51 19.26 -3.29
C ALA A 164 11.84 17.78 -3.02
N VAL A 165 13.12 17.46 -2.94
CA VAL A 165 13.60 16.12 -2.55
C VAL A 165 14.62 16.26 -1.43
N LEU A 166 14.36 15.60 -0.30
CA LEU A 166 15.33 15.45 0.79
C LEU A 166 16.14 14.18 0.54
N MET A 167 17.45 14.35 0.51
CA MET A 167 18.42 13.26 0.53
C MET A 167 19.22 13.34 1.82
N GLY A 168 19.76 12.21 2.24
CA GLY A 168 20.67 12.19 3.38
C GLY A 168 21.64 11.02 3.31
N ARG A 169 22.72 11.16 4.05
CA ARG A 169 23.74 10.13 4.24
C ARG A 169 24.09 10.09 5.70
N LEU A 170 24.40 8.90 6.20
CA LEU A 170 24.78 8.72 7.58
C LEU A 170 26.02 7.84 7.72
N ILE A 171 26.77 8.12 8.77
CA ILE A 171 27.94 7.38 9.22
C ILE A 171 27.76 7.17 10.73
N GLN A 172 27.79 5.91 11.18
CA GLN A 172 27.78 5.57 12.59
C GLN A 172 29.14 5.03 13.03
N GLN A 173 29.76 5.61 14.06
CA GLN A 173 31.01 5.11 14.64
C GLN A 173 30.83 4.94 16.14
N GLY A 174 30.53 3.70 16.56
CA GLY A 174 30.10 3.41 17.92
C GLY A 174 28.85 4.22 18.27
N ASP A 175 28.95 5.05 19.31
CA ASP A 175 27.86 5.91 19.75
C ASP A 175 27.77 7.25 19.00
N ASN A 176 28.71 7.55 18.11
CA ASN A 176 28.68 8.79 17.34
C ASN A 176 27.93 8.58 16.02
N LEU A 177 27.01 9.49 15.73
CA LEU A 177 26.23 9.50 14.50
C LEU A 177 26.48 10.82 13.78
N ALA A 178 26.97 10.73 12.55
CA ALA A 178 27.10 11.85 11.64
C ALA A 178 26.03 11.71 10.54
N ILE A 179 25.17 12.73 10.42
CA ILE A 179 24.08 12.78 9.44
C ILE A 179 24.29 14.01 8.58
N ARG A 180 24.38 13.82 7.26
CA ARG A 180 24.40 14.91 6.28
C ARG A 180 23.09 14.88 5.52
N THR A 181 22.44 16.02 5.40
CA THR A 181 21.15 16.16 4.72
C THR A 181 21.23 17.26 3.67
N GLU A 182 20.53 17.07 2.56
CA GLU A 182 20.49 17.98 1.42
C GLU A 182 19.05 18.03 0.90
N LEU A 183 18.44 19.21 0.93
CA LEU A 183 17.11 19.49 0.38
C LEU A 183 17.27 20.19 -0.97
N VAL A 184 16.84 19.52 -2.03
CA VAL A 184 17.04 19.97 -3.42
C VAL A 184 15.72 20.47 -4.01
N ASN A 185 15.78 21.63 -4.68
CA ASN A 185 14.69 22.14 -5.51
C ASN A 185 14.63 21.36 -6.83
N VAL A 186 13.48 20.75 -7.11
CA VAL A 186 13.30 19.92 -8.32
C VAL A 186 13.28 20.78 -9.59
N ALA A 187 12.86 22.05 -9.49
CA ALA A 187 12.67 22.92 -10.66
C ALA A 187 13.98 23.29 -11.36
N ASP A 188 15.05 23.56 -10.59
CA ASP A 188 16.33 24.04 -11.10
C ASP A 188 17.54 23.20 -10.62
N GLY A 189 17.34 22.28 -9.67
CA GLY A 189 18.40 21.46 -9.08
C GLY A 189 19.23 22.18 -8.03
N THR A 190 18.82 23.38 -7.62
CA THR A 190 19.53 24.14 -6.57
C THR A 190 19.34 23.50 -5.21
N GLU A 191 20.36 23.59 -4.36
CA GLU A 191 20.24 23.22 -2.95
C GLU A 191 19.46 24.33 -2.22
N LEU A 192 18.29 23.99 -1.69
CA LEU A 192 17.50 24.89 -0.84
C LEU A 192 18.13 25.00 0.55
N TRP A 193 18.70 23.89 1.02
CA TRP A 193 19.30 23.76 2.33
C TRP A 193 20.13 22.48 2.41
N GLY A 194 21.25 22.54 3.12
CA GLY A 194 22.03 21.37 3.50
C GLY A 194 22.64 21.58 4.87
N GLN A 195 22.72 20.52 5.65
CA GLN A 195 23.25 20.57 7.01
C GLN A 195 23.92 19.26 7.41
N GLN A 196 24.95 19.38 8.25
CA GLN A 196 25.60 18.24 8.89
C GLN A 196 25.38 18.27 10.41
N TYR A 197 24.89 17.15 10.92
CA TYR A 197 24.66 16.91 12.33
C TYR A 197 25.67 15.89 12.83
N ASN A 198 26.43 16.24 13.86
CA ASN A 198 27.28 15.31 14.59
C ASN A 198 26.73 15.19 16.01
N ARG A 199 26.20 14.02 16.35
CA ARG A 199 25.44 13.79 17.59
C ARG A 199 25.74 12.41 18.17
N LYS A 200 25.30 12.17 19.41
CA LYS A 200 25.28 10.82 19.96
C LYS A 200 24.06 10.06 19.44
N LEU A 201 24.17 8.74 19.34
CA LEU A 201 23.05 7.88 18.94
C LEU A 201 21.83 8.07 19.86
N ALA A 202 22.07 8.32 21.16
CA ALA A 202 21.03 8.64 22.13
C ALA A 202 20.22 9.89 21.77
N ASP A 203 20.79 10.82 21.00
CA ASP A 203 20.15 12.08 20.59
C ASP A 203 19.47 11.98 19.22
N VAL A 204 19.38 10.79 18.61
CA VAL A 204 18.88 10.65 17.22
C VAL A 204 17.47 11.22 17.04
N PHE A 205 16.59 11.09 18.05
CA PHE A 205 15.23 11.62 17.99
C PHE A 205 15.21 13.15 17.99
N ALA A 206 16.14 13.79 18.70
CA ALA A 206 16.28 15.25 18.67
C ALA A 206 16.72 15.74 17.28
N VAL A 207 17.59 14.98 16.60
CA VAL A 207 18.02 15.31 15.23
C VAL A 207 16.89 15.18 14.23
N GLN A 208 16.06 14.15 14.36
CA GLN A 208 14.89 13.96 13.49
C GLN A 208 13.92 15.15 13.59
N GLU A 209 13.67 15.61 14.82
CA GLU A 209 12.84 16.77 15.12
C GLU A 209 13.44 18.07 14.56
N GLU A 210 14.75 18.28 14.75
CA GLU A 210 15.52 19.42 14.23
C GLU A 210 15.42 19.47 12.70
N ILE A 211 15.64 18.34 12.01
CA ILE A 211 15.54 18.22 10.55
C ILE A 211 14.12 18.54 10.06
N ALA A 212 13.08 17.95 10.67
CA ALA A 212 11.69 18.19 10.26
C ALA A 212 11.30 19.68 10.42
N THR A 213 11.74 20.30 11.51
CA THR A 213 11.54 21.73 11.78
C THR A 213 12.25 22.58 10.74
N GLU A 214 13.56 22.36 10.52
CA GLU A 214 14.33 23.10 9.53
C GLU A 214 13.75 22.97 8.11
N ILE A 215 13.35 21.77 7.69
CA ILE A 215 12.69 21.57 6.38
C ILE A 215 11.42 22.42 6.29
N SER A 216 10.58 22.43 7.32
CA SER A 216 9.34 23.20 7.32
C SER A 216 9.58 24.71 7.17
N GLU A 217 10.66 25.23 7.79
CA GLU A 217 11.08 26.62 7.68
C GLU A 217 11.65 26.95 6.29
N LYS A 218 12.49 26.07 5.73
CA LYS A 218 13.12 26.28 4.41
C LYS A 218 12.11 26.18 3.28
N LEU A 219 11.10 25.34 3.43
CA LEU A 219 9.93 25.31 2.54
C LEU A 219 8.96 26.48 2.77
N ARG A 220 9.28 27.40 3.69
CA ARG A 220 8.50 28.60 4.01
C ARG A 220 7.04 28.26 4.34
N LEU A 221 6.85 27.21 5.13
CA LEU A 221 5.53 26.83 5.64
C LEU A 221 5.14 27.79 6.76
N LYS A 222 3.94 28.36 6.68
CA LYS A 222 3.41 29.22 7.73
C LYS A 222 2.72 28.32 8.75
N LEU A 223 3.48 27.88 9.75
CA LEU A 223 2.98 26.94 10.74
C LEU A 223 2.18 27.63 11.85
N SER A 224 1.03 27.05 12.19
CA SER A 224 0.31 27.40 13.42
C SER A 224 1.04 26.91 14.67
N GLY A 225 0.67 27.40 15.85
CA GLY A 225 1.26 26.92 17.13
C GLY A 225 1.04 25.42 17.36
N ALA A 226 -0.15 24.92 17.00
CA ALA A 226 -0.49 23.51 17.08
C ALA A 226 0.35 22.67 16.11
N GLU A 227 0.54 23.13 14.86
CA GLU A 227 1.39 22.44 13.89
C GLU A 227 2.85 22.34 14.34
N ARG A 228 3.39 23.39 14.98
CA ARG A 228 4.75 23.33 15.55
C ARG A 228 4.86 22.33 16.69
N GLN A 229 3.88 22.31 17.59
CA GLN A 229 3.84 21.33 18.68
C GLN A 229 3.74 19.90 18.14
N GLN A 230 2.99 19.72 17.06
CA GLN A 230 2.83 18.43 16.42
C GLN A 230 4.13 17.95 15.75
N LEU A 231 4.86 18.84 15.04
CA LEU A 231 6.18 18.52 14.49
C LEU A 231 7.21 18.15 15.56
N ALA A 232 7.12 18.78 16.73
CA ALA A 232 8.00 18.51 17.87
C ALA A 232 7.69 17.18 18.59
N LYS A 233 6.56 16.54 18.26
CA LYS A 233 6.13 15.33 18.95
C LYS A 233 6.98 14.14 18.53
N ARG A 234 7.55 13.45 19.53
CA ARG A 234 8.33 12.23 19.34
C ARG A 234 7.45 11.01 19.56
N PRO A 235 7.41 10.05 18.63
CA PRO A 235 6.62 8.83 18.81
C PRO A 235 7.16 7.90 19.91
N THR A 236 8.47 7.92 20.16
CA THR A 236 9.16 7.17 21.22
C THR A 236 10.52 7.82 21.50
N GLU A 237 11.07 7.58 22.70
CA GLU A 237 12.47 7.91 23.05
C GLU A 237 13.33 6.64 23.26
N ASN A 238 12.74 5.45 23.07
CA ASN A 238 13.45 4.19 23.22
C ASN A 238 13.96 3.69 21.86
N LEU A 239 15.28 3.69 21.68
CA LEU A 239 15.96 3.23 20.46
C LEU A 239 15.62 1.79 20.07
N LYS A 240 15.52 0.87 21.04
CA LYS A 240 15.17 -0.53 20.76
C LYS A 240 13.72 -0.66 20.32
N ALA A 241 12.82 0.06 21.00
CA ALA A 241 11.41 0.09 20.60
C ALA A 241 11.26 0.60 19.16
N PHE A 242 11.98 1.68 18.83
CA PHE A 242 12.04 2.24 17.49
C PHE A 242 12.59 1.24 16.46
N GLN A 243 13.70 0.57 16.76
CA GLN A 243 14.29 -0.44 15.88
C GLN A 243 13.31 -1.58 15.60
N TYR A 244 12.67 -2.13 16.63
CA TYR A 244 11.67 -3.19 16.46
C TYR A 244 10.46 -2.71 15.67
N TYR A 245 9.97 -1.50 15.90
CA TYR A 245 8.90 -0.92 15.11
C TYR A 245 9.26 -0.83 13.62
N MET A 246 10.47 -0.37 13.28
CA MET A 246 10.94 -0.31 11.90
C MET A 246 11.01 -1.70 11.23
N GLN A 247 11.44 -2.72 11.97
CA GLN A 247 11.43 -4.11 11.50
C GLN A 247 10.00 -4.64 11.28
N GLY A 248 9.07 -4.24 12.14
CA GLY A 248 7.64 -4.53 11.98
C GLY A 248 7.07 -3.92 10.70
N GLN A 249 7.32 -2.64 10.47
CA GLN A 249 6.88 -1.91 9.28
C GLN A 249 7.42 -2.55 7.98
N SER A 250 8.72 -2.86 7.95
CA SER A 250 9.36 -3.51 6.80
C SER A 250 8.75 -4.89 6.51
N SER A 251 8.48 -5.68 7.55
CA SER A 251 7.83 -6.99 7.41
C SER A 251 6.39 -6.85 6.88
N ALA A 252 5.60 -5.92 7.45
CA ALA A 252 4.20 -5.73 7.10
C ALA A 252 3.97 -5.38 5.61
N GLN A 253 4.93 -4.72 4.96
CA GLN A 253 4.84 -4.35 3.54
C GLN A 253 4.75 -5.54 2.58
N ARG A 254 5.31 -6.70 2.94
CA ARG A 254 5.31 -7.90 2.09
C ARG A 254 3.97 -8.62 2.07
N ARG A 255 3.12 -8.41 3.10
CA ARG A 255 1.73 -8.90 3.19
C ARG A 255 1.53 -10.43 3.05
N THR A 256 2.59 -11.24 3.18
CA THR A 256 2.44 -12.70 3.32
C THR A 256 2.02 -13.06 4.75
N ARG A 257 1.50 -14.28 4.96
CA ARG A 257 1.14 -14.74 6.31
C ARG A 257 2.34 -14.72 7.26
N GLU A 258 3.46 -15.23 6.79
CA GLU A 258 4.71 -15.33 7.56
C GLU A 258 5.26 -13.95 7.90
N ASP A 259 5.17 -13.01 6.96
CA ASP A 259 5.62 -11.63 7.14
C ASP A 259 4.72 -10.84 8.09
N LEU A 260 3.39 -10.99 8.00
CA LEU A 260 2.45 -10.36 8.92
C LEU A 260 2.62 -10.90 10.36
N LEU A 261 2.81 -12.21 10.53
CA LEU A 261 3.14 -12.79 11.83
C LEU A 261 4.49 -12.30 12.36
N SER A 262 5.45 -12.05 11.48
CA SER A 262 6.75 -11.48 11.87
C SER A 262 6.60 -10.01 12.28
N ALA A 263 5.80 -9.23 11.56
CA ALA A 263 5.47 -7.86 11.91
C ALA A 263 4.83 -7.77 13.30
N ILE A 264 3.87 -8.65 13.60
CA ILE A 264 3.24 -8.74 14.93
C ILE A 264 4.29 -8.95 16.02
N ARG A 265 5.19 -9.94 15.85
CA ARG A 265 6.25 -10.21 16.86
C ARG A 265 7.17 -9.01 17.07
N TYR A 266 7.49 -8.28 16.02
CA TYR A 266 8.30 -7.07 16.11
C TYR A 266 7.55 -5.93 16.82
N TYR A 267 6.28 -5.69 16.50
CA TYR A 267 5.48 -4.69 17.21
C TYR A 267 5.30 -5.06 18.69
N GLU A 268 5.08 -6.32 19.03
CA GLU A 268 5.01 -6.79 20.42
C GLU A 268 6.33 -6.55 21.17
N ARG A 269 7.48 -6.77 20.52
CA ARG A 269 8.80 -6.42 21.11
C ARG A 269 8.97 -4.91 21.27
N ALA A 270 8.53 -4.11 20.30
CA ALA A 270 8.56 -2.66 20.41
C ALA A 270 7.75 -2.17 21.62
N ILE A 271 6.55 -2.72 21.80
CA ILE A 271 5.67 -2.44 22.95
C ILE A 271 6.29 -2.94 24.27
N GLY A 272 7.01 -4.06 24.25
CA GLY A 272 7.74 -4.57 25.41
C GLY A 272 8.87 -3.64 25.88
N GLU A 273 9.54 -2.97 24.94
CA GLU A 273 10.58 -1.98 25.23
C GLU A 273 10.00 -0.61 25.60
N ASP A 274 8.90 -0.20 24.95
CA ASP A 274 8.17 1.04 25.25
C ASP A 274 6.65 0.82 25.21
N PRO A 275 6.02 0.59 26.38
CA PRO A 275 4.57 0.41 26.49
C PRO A 275 3.73 1.62 26.12
N ASN A 276 4.35 2.80 25.96
CA ASN A 276 3.67 4.03 25.54
C ASN A 276 3.83 4.31 24.05
N TYR A 277 4.45 3.40 23.28
CA TYR A 277 4.69 3.59 21.86
C TYR A 277 3.42 3.40 21.02
N ALA A 278 2.60 4.43 20.91
CA ALA A 278 1.28 4.40 20.26
C ALA A 278 1.31 3.89 18.80
N LEU A 279 2.33 4.26 18.02
CA LEU A 279 2.51 3.78 16.64
C LEU A 279 2.68 2.26 16.56
N ALA A 280 3.33 1.62 17.53
CA ALA A 280 3.50 0.17 17.53
C ALA A 280 2.16 -0.56 17.75
N TYR A 281 1.27 -0.01 18.59
CA TYR A 281 -0.09 -0.51 18.74
C TYR A 281 -0.93 -0.32 17.47
N ALA A 282 -0.82 0.82 16.79
CA ALA A 282 -1.50 1.06 15.51
C ALA A 282 -1.02 0.07 14.43
N GLY A 283 0.30 -0.12 14.29
CA GLY A 283 0.87 -1.11 13.36
C GLY A 283 0.43 -2.55 13.68
N LEU A 284 0.32 -2.89 14.96
CA LEU A 284 -0.19 -4.19 15.41
C LEU A 284 -1.67 -4.39 15.02
N ALA A 285 -2.49 -3.35 15.16
CA ALA A 285 -3.89 -3.37 14.73
C ALA A 285 -4.03 -3.59 13.21
N ASP A 286 -3.24 -2.88 12.40
CA ASP A 286 -3.23 -3.04 10.93
C ASP A 286 -2.78 -4.45 10.49
N ALA A 287 -1.79 -5.02 11.17
CA ALA A 287 -1.33 -6.38 10.90
C ALA A 287 -2.41 -7.42 11.22
N TYR A 288 -3.12 -7.28 12.34
CA TYR A 288 -4.25 -8.16 12.68
C TYR A 288 -5.44 -8.00 11.75
N THR A 289 -5.72 -6.77 11.29
CA THR A 289 -6.73 -6.55 10.24
C THR A 289 -6.35 -7.32 8.99
N SER A 290 -5.11 -7.19 8.53
CA SER A 290 -4.63 -7.87 7.33
C SER A 290 -4.75 -9.39 7.45
N LEU A 291 -4.34 -9.98 8.59
CA LEU A 291 -4.50 -11.42 8.83
C LEU A 291 -5.97 -11.85 8.77
N GLY A 292 -6.89 -11.08 9.36
CA GLY A 292 -8.32 -11.39 9.38
C GLY A 292 -8.97 -11.24 8.01
N VAL A 293 -8.66 -10.16 7.28
CA VAL A 293 -9.20 -9.89 5.94
C VAL A 293 -8.70 -10.89 4.90
N TYR A 294 -7.43 -11.31 5.00
CA TYR A 294 -6.85 -12.32 4.10
C TYR A 294 -7.21 -13.76 4.46
N GLY A 295 -7.96 -13.97 5.56
CA GLY A 295 -8.39 -15.30 5.99
C GLY A 295 -7.29 -16.15 6.61
N TYR A 296 -6.20 -15.54 7.09
CA TYR A 296 -5.13 -16.25 7.80
C TYR A 296 -5.48 -16.54 9.27
N ILE A 297 -6.43 -15.81 9.83
CA ILE A 297 -7.05 -16.05 11.14
C ILE A 297 -8.58 -15.87 11.02
N ALA A 298 -9.32 -16.26 12.06
CA ALA A 298 -10.77 -16.08 12.07
C ALA A 298 -11.13 -14.58 11.99
N PRO A 299 -12.08 -14.15 11.14
CA PRO A 299 -12.43 -12.73 11.01
C PRO A 299 -12.85 -12.06 12.32
N ILE A 300 -13.53 -12.80 13.21
CA ILE A 300 -13.92 -12.30 14.53
C ILE A 300 -12.71 -12.02 15.44
N GLU A 301 -11.66 -12.85 15.33
CA GLU A 301 -10.41 -12.66 16.06
C GLU A 301 -9.64 -11.47 15.51
N GLY A 302 -9.52 -11.36 14.19
CA GLY A 302 -8.90 -10.19 13.53
C GLY A 302 -9.59 -8.89 13.92
N ARG A 303 -10.93 -8.86 13.91
CA ARG A 303 -11.73 -7.71 14.36
C ARG A 303 -11.42 -7.32 15.80
N ARG A 304 -11.48 -8.28 16.73
CA ARG A 304 -11.27 -8.05 18.17
C ARG A 304 -9.85 -7.53 18.43
N LYS A 305 -8.83 -8.20 17.89
CA LYS A 305 -7.42 -7.81 18.07
C LYS A 305 -7.12 -6.44 17.46
N THR A 306 -7.75 -6.10 16.34
CA THR A 306 -7.62 -4.77 15.74
C THR A 306 -8.23 -3.71 16.65
N ASP A 307 -9.48 -3.88 17.09
CA ASP A 307 -10.18 -2.90 17.94
C ASP A 307 -9.44 -2.66 19.27
N GLU A 308 -8.97 -3.74 19.93
CA GLU A 308 -8.19 -3.65 21.17
C GLU A 308 -6.92 -2.81 21.01
N ASN A 309 -6.13 -3.09 19.97
CA ASN A 309 -4.86 -2.39 19.76
C ASN A 309 -5.06 -0.96 19.25
N ALA A 310 -6.02 -0.72 18.36
CA ALA A 310 -6.34 0.63 17.88
C ALA A 310 -6.83 1.54 19.03
N ARG A 311 -7.70 1.02 19.91
CA ARG A 311 -8.13 1.76 21.11
C ARG A 311 -6.99 2.01 22.08
N LYS A 312 -6.08 1.05 22.25
CA LYS A 312 -4.89 1.23 23.09
C LYS A 312 -3.98 2.32 22.52
N ALA A 313 -3.78 2.37 21.21
CA ALA A 313 -3.04 3.43 20.54
C ALA A 313 -3.70 4.80 20.77
N LEU A 314 -5.02 4.92 20.60
CA LEU A 314 -5.75 6.18 20.86
C LEU A 314 -5.76 6.60 22.35
N ALA A 315 -5.71 5.63 23.26
CA ALA A 315 -5.60 5.94 24.69
C ALA A 315 -4.22 6.51 25.06
N LEU A 316 -3.18 6.21 24.27
CA LEU A 316 -1.84 6.77 24.42
C LEU A 316 -1.69 8.09 23.66
N ASP A 317 -2.31 8.18 22.49
CA ASP A 317 -2.31 9.37 21.64
C ASP A 317 -3.64 9.52 20.89
N GLU A 318 -4.51 10.38 21.42
CA GLU A 318 -5.85 10.64 20.85
C GLU A 318 -5.81 11.34 19.49
N ASN A 319 -4.68 11.91 19.09
CA ASN A 319 -4.52 12.62 17.81
C ASN A 319 -3.60 11.86 16.85
N LEU A 320 -3.38 10.55 17.08
CA LEU A 320 -2.60 9.71 16.18
C LEU A 320 -3.42 9.29 14.96
N ALA A 321 -3.06 9.79 13.79
CA ALA A 321 -3.77 9.51 12.53
C ALA A 321 -3.83 8.01 12.22
N GLU A 322 -2.73 7.27 12.40
CA GLU A 322 -2.63 5.83 12.18
C GLU A 322 -3.54 5.05 13.13
N ALA A 323 -3.74 5.52 14.36
CA ALA A 323 -4.62 4.87 15.33
C ALA A 323 -6.11 5.06 14.95
N HIS A 324 -6.48 6.25 14.50
CA HIS A 324 -7.81 6.50 13.92
C HIS A 324 -8.02 5.67 12.65
N ALA A 325 -7.01 5.59 11.77
CA ALA A 325 -7.08 4.78 10.55
C ALA A 325 -7.35 3.31 10.90
N ALA A 326 -6.59 2.77 11.87
CA ALA A 326 -6.76 1.41 12.37
C ALA A 326 -8.12 1.18 13.04
N LEU A 327 -8.63 2.12 13.83
CA LEU A 327 -9.94 2.00 14.51
C LEU A 327 -11.11 1.99 13.51
N GLY A 328 -10.94 2.59 12.33
CA GLY A 328 -11.92 2.48 11.25
C GLY A 328 -12.08 1.06 10.69
N LEU A 329 -11.04 0.22 10.80
CA LEU A 329 -10.98 -1.08 10.12
C LEU A 329 -11.93 -2.15 10.70
N PRO A 330 -12.06 -2.33 12.03
CA PRO A 330 -13.04 -3.24 12.63
C PRO A 330 -14.47 -3.00 12.19
N HIS A 331 -14.81 -1.74 11.92
CA HIS A 331 -16.13 -1.28 11.51
C HIS A 331 -16.37 -1.40 10.00
N THR A 332 -15.29 -1.23 9.22
CA THR A 332 -15.34 -1.20 7.76
C THR A 332 -15.15 -2.58 7.14
N PHE A 333 -14.27 -3.43 7.70
CA PHE A 333 -13.84 -4.69 7.09
C PHE A 333 -14.54 -5.93 7.64
N PHE A 334 -15.04 -5.90 8.87
CA PHE A 334 -15.57 -7.07 9.56
C PHE A 334 -17.04 -6.92 9.97
N ALA A 335 -17.80 -8.02 9.93
CA ALA A 335 -19.18 -8.05 10.38
C ALA A 335 -19.28 -8.06 11.92
N PRO A 336 -20.34 -7.46 12.51
CA PRO A 336 -21.29 -6.56 11.86
C PRO A 336 -20.63 -5.23 11.49
N TYR A 337 -20.88 -4.76 10.27
CA TYR A 337 -20.34 -3.51 9.74
C TYR A 337 -20.98 -2.31 10.45
N ASN A 338 -20.19 -1.27 10.68
CA ASN A 338 -20.68 0.01 11.19
C ASN A 338 -19.99 1.15 10.44
N PHE A 339 -20.37 1.34 9.18
CA PHE A 339 -19.72 2.32 8.31
C PHE A 339 -19.78 3.75 8.85
N SER A 340 -20.80 4.13 9.63
CA SER A 340 -20.85 5.45 10.27
C SER A 340 -19.68 5.65 11.27
N GLN A 341 -19.42 4.64 12.11
CA GLN A 341 -18.24 4.67 12.99
C GLN A 341 -16.95 4.62 12.17
N GLY A 342 -16.87 3.71 11.20
CA GLY A 342 -15.68 3.53 10.34
C GLY A 342 -15.29 4.81 9.60
N ASP A 343 -16.25 5.44 8.92
CA ASP A 343 -16.05 6.67 8.16
C ASP A 343 -15.62 7.83 9.06
N ARG A 344 -16.17 7.94 10.28
CA ARG A 344 -15.76 9.01 11.20
C ARG A 344 -14.28 8.88 11.57
N GLU A 345 -13.85 7.69 11.97
CA GLU A 345 -12.45 7.47 12.35
C GLU A 345 -11.51 7.64 11.16
N LEU A 346 -11.88 7.11 9.98
CA LEU A 346 -11.09 7.25 8.76
C LEU A 346 -10.98 8.71 8.29
N ARG A 347 -12.07 9.50 8.37
CA ARG A 347 -12.01 10.94 8.09
C ARG A 347 -11.10 11.66 9.08
N ARG A 348 -11.21 11.35 10.37
CA ARG A 348 -10.33 11.92 11.39
C ARG A 348 -8.85 11.62 11.12
N ALA A 349 -8.53 10.41 10.65
CA ALA A 349 -7.17 10.07 10.24
C ALA A 349 -6.67 10.95 9.08
N THR A 350 -7.50 11.18 8.05
CA THR A 350 -7.14 12.06 6.91
C THR A 350 -7.07 13.54 7.28
N GLU A 351 -7.79 13.98 8.31
CA GLU A 351 -7.70 15.34 8.85
C GLU A 351 -6.41 15.56 9.65
N LEU A 352 -6.02 14.56 10.46
CA LEU A 352 -4.81 14.59 11.28
C LEU A 352 -3.53 14.43 10.46
N SER A 353 -3.59 13.61 9.40
CA SER A 353 -2.47 13.40 8.49
C SER A 353 -2.94 13.38 7.03
N PRO A 354 -3.04 14.57 6.39
CA PRO A 354 -3.51 14.69 5.01
C PRO A 354 -2.64 14.00 3.96
N SER A 355 -1.38 13.69 4.29
CA SER A 355 -0.49 12.92 3.41
C SER A 355 -0.43 11.42 3.76
N LEU A 356 -1.24 10.93 4.70
CA LEU A 356 -1.30 9.51 5.05
C LEU A 356 -2.07 8.71 3.99
N ALA A 357 -1.35 8.25 2.97
CA ALA A 357 -1.92 7.54 1.82
C ALA A 357 -2.81 6.35 2.19
N ILE A 358 -2.44 5.60 3.24
CA ILE A 358 -3.19 4.42 3.69
C ILE A 358 -4.56 4.79 4.28
N ALA A 359 -4.68 5.94 4.96
CA ALA A 359 -5.96 6.41 5.50
C ALA A 359 -6.93 6.76 4.37
N HIS A 360 -6.46 7.44 3.33
CA HIS A 360 -7.23 7.70 2.10
C HIS A 360 -7.66 6.39 1.42
N PHE A 361 -6.77 5.40 1.33
CA PHE A 361 -7.11 4.09 0.78
C PHE A 361 -8.21 3.38 1.58
N TYR A 362 -8.11 3.38 2.91
CA TYR A 362 -9.13 2.77 3.77
C TYR A 362 -10.47 3.52 3.70
N LEU A 363 -10.46 4.85 3.66
CA LEU A 363 -11.67 5.67 3.51
C LEU A 363 -12.35 5.42 2.16
N GLY A 364 -11.57 5.40 1.07
CA GLY A 364 -12.07 5.04 -0.26
C GLY A 364 -12.65 3.64 -0.31
N THR A 365 -12.05 2.69 0.43
CA THR A 365 -12.58 1.32 0.57
C THR A 365 -13.89 1.31 1.36
N SER A 366 -14.01 2.09 2.43
CA SER A 366 -15.27 2.21 3.17
C SER A 366 -16.39 2.73 2.26
N PHE A 367 -16.13 3.79 1.49
CA PHE A 367 -17.11 4.32 0.54
C PHE A 367 -17.48 3.33 -0.56
N ALA A 368 -16.51 2.61 -1.12
CA ALA A 368 -16.78 1.55 -2.11
C ALA A 368 -17.73 0.49 -1.55
N ARG A 369 -17.49 0.05 -0.30
CA ARG A 369 -18.34 -0.95 0.37
C ARG A 369 -19.76 -0.47 0.65
N GLN A 370 -19.96 0.85 0.74
CA GLN A 370 -21.26 1.50 0.88
C GLN A 370 -21.93 1.80 -0.47
N GLY A 371 -21.25 1.55 -1.61
CA GLY A 371 -21.74 1.92 -2.95
C GLY A 371 -21.56 3.41 -3.31
N ARG A 372 -20.83 4.18 -2.49
CA ARG A 372 -20.52 5.60 -2.69
C ARG A 372 -19.30 5.75 -3.59
N LEU A 373 -19.47 5.37 -4.86
CA LEU A 373 -18.35 5.18 -5.80
C LEU A 373 -17.61 6.47 -6.16
N ASP A 374 -18.30 7.60 -6.28
CA ASP A 374 -17.65 8.87 -6.63
C ASP A 374 -16.67 9.30 -5.52
N GLU A 375 -17.14 9.29 -4.27
CA GLU A 375 -16.31 9.60 -3.10
C GLU A 375 -15.18 8.57 -2.93
N SER A 376 -15.45 7.30 -3.22
CA SER A 376 -14.43 6.24 -3.21
C SER A 376 -13.30 6.52 -4.21
N ILE A 377 -13.65 6.92 -5.44
CA ILE A 377 -12.69 7.24 -6.49
C ILE A 377 -11.85 8.46 -6.07
N GLU A 378 -12.45 9.51 -5.52
CA GLU A 378 -11.71 10.68 -5.03
C GLU A 378 -10.65 10.29 -4.00
N GLU A 379 -11.01 9.47 -3.02
CA GLU A 379 -10.09 9.03 -1.97
C GLU A 379 -9.00 8.08 -2.51
N TYR A 380 -9.34 7.19 -3.43
CA TYR A 380 -8.34 6.35 -4.10
C TYR A 380 -7.38 7.15 -4.99
N LEU A 381 -7.86 8.22 -5.64
CA LEU A 381 -7.01 9.12 -6.41
C LEU A 381 -6.01 9.85 -5.52
N LYS A 382 -6.44 10.34 -4.35
CA LYS A 382 -5.56 10.94 -3.33
C LYS A 382 -4.53 9.93 -2.84
N ALA A 383 -4.97 8.72 -2.47
CA ALA A 383 -4.06 7.65 -2.04
C ALA A 383 -2.99 7.35 -3.11
N ARG A 384 -3.38 7.33 -4.39
CA ARG A 384 -2.45 7.10 -5.51
C ARG A 384 -1.53 8.28 -5.77
N GLU A 385 -1.98 9.51 -5.55
CA GLU A 385 -1.13 10.71 -5.66
C GLU A 385 -0.05 10.72 -4.59
N LEU A 386 -0.38 10.26 -3.38
CA LEU A 386 0.54 10.19 -2.24
C LEU A 386 1.46 8.96 -2.31
N ASP A 387 0.99 7.85 -2.87
CA ASP A 387 1.73 6.58 -2.98
C ASP A 387 1.68 5.95 -4.39
N PRO A 388 2.24 6.60 -5.43
CA PRO A 388 2.11 6.16 -6.82
C PRO A 388 2.82 4.83 -7.13
N LEU A 389 3.83 4.46 -6.36
CA LEU A 389 4.59 3.22 -6.50
C LEU A 389 4.25 2.19 -5.41
N GLY A 390 3.24 2.48 -4.60
CA GLY A 390 2.84 1.67 -3.47
C GLY A 390 2.33 0.27 -3.82
N PRO A 391 2.32 -0.65 -2.82
CA PRO A 391 1.77 -2.00 -2.97
C PRO A 391 0.23 -2.03 -2.94
N LEU A 392 -0.44 -0.88 -2.75
CA LEU A 392 -1.89 -0.79 -2.75
C LEU A 392 -2.44 -1.07 -4.16
N PRO A 393 -3.50 -1.89 -4.29
CA PRO A 393 -4.07 -2.27 -5.58
C PRO A 393 -4.90 -1.13 -6.18
N LEU A 394 -4.22 -0.05 -6.58
CA LEU A 394 -4.82 1.17 -7.14
C LEU A 394 -4.65 1.27 -8.68
N LYS A 395 -4.36 0.14 -9.35
CA LYS A 395 -4.01 0.03 -10.78
C LYS A 395 -5.10 -0.59 -11.63
#